data_AF-A0A351H9B8-F1
#
_entry.id   AF-A0A351H9B8-F1
#
_cell.length_a   1.000
_cell.length_b   1.000
_cell.length_c   1.000
_cell.angle_alpha   90.00
_cell.angle_beta   90.00
_cell.angle_gamma   90.00
#
_symmetry.space_group_name_H-M   'P 1'
#
loop_
_entity.id
_entity.type
_entity.pdbx_description
1 polymer ?
#
loop_
_entity_poly.entity_id
_entity_poly.type
_entity_poly.pdbx_seq_one_letter_code
_entity_poly.pdbx_strand_id
1 'polypeptide(L)' 'IFSLLKREDEKYITEHSFDNPRFVEDLSREVVLFLQEDDRIDWYRIEVISQESIHNHEAYACIEKE' A
#
# COMPACT_ATOMS: atom_id res chain seq x y z
N ILE A 1 5.44 9.70 -1.61
CA ILE A 1 4.77 10.89 -1.04
C ILE A 1 5.46 12.13 -1.59
N PHE A 2 4.70 13.13 -2.03
CA PHE A 2 5.21 14.42 -2.53
C PHE A 2 4.96 15.52 -1.50
N SER A 3 5.92 16.41 -1.27
CA SER A 3 5.84 17.42 -0.20
C SER A 3 5.15 18.72 -0.63
N LEU A 4 5.13 19.03 -1.93
CA LEU A 4 4.53 20.24 -2.48
C LEU A 4 3.93 19.89 -3.85
N LEU A 5 2.68 20.30 -4.07
CA LEU A 5 1.91 19.99 -5.27
C LEU A 5 1.37 21.28 -5.89
N LYS A 6 1.30 21.34 -7.22
CA LYS A 6 0.46 22.34 -7.91
C LYS A 6 -0.99 21.86 -7.86
N ARG A 7 -1.94 22.78 -8.12
CA ARG A 7 -3.38 22.49 -8.06
C ARG A 7 -3.78 21.32 -8.97
N GLU A 8 -3.18 21.25 -10.16
CA GLU A 8 -3.47 20.17 -11.12
C GLU A 8 -2.98 18.81 -10.60
N ASP A 9 -1.83 18.78 -9.93
CA ASP A 9 -1.27 17.55 -9.34
C ASP A 9 -2.12 17.07 -8.15
N GLU A 10 -2.51 18.00 -7.26
CA GLU A 10 -3.36 17.70 -6.11
C GLU A 10 -4.71 17.11 -6.54
N LYS A 11 -5.32 17.72 -7.58
CA LYS A 11 -6.56 17.21 -8.17
C LYS A 11 -6.37 15.76 -8.65
N TYR A 12 -5.34 15.51 -9.45
CA TYR A 12 -5.08 14.19 -10.00
C TYR A 12 -4.87 13.14 -8.91
N ILE A 13 -4.02 13.42 -7.92
CA ILE A 13 -3.71 12.48 -6.83
C ILE A 13 -4.96 12.17 -6.00
N THR A 14 -5.78 13.19 -5.73
CA THR A 14 -7.02 13.03 -4.96
C THR A 14 -8.02 12.13 -5.70
N GLU A 15 -8.29 12.44 -6.97
CA GLU A 15 -9.21 11.65 -7.80
C GLU A 15 -8.69 10.23 -7.98
N HIS A 16 -7.41 10.07 -8.30
CA HIS A 16 -6.80 8.75 -8.48
C HIS A 16 -6.85 7.88 -7.21
N SER A 17 -6.56 8.45 -6.05
CA SER A 17 -6.62 7.71 -4.77
C SER A 17 -8.05 7.33 -4.40
N PHE A 18 -9.02 8.20 -4.71
CA PHE A 18 -10.44 7.91 -4.49
C PHE A 18 -10.94 6.77 -5.38
N ASP A 19 -10.53 6.76 -6.66
CA ASP A 19 -10.92 5.72 -7.63
C ASP A 19 -10.19 4.38 -7.41
N ASN A 20 -9.06 4.40 -6.70
CA ASN A 20 -8.22 3.21 -6.46
C ASN A 20 -8.03 2.93 -4.96
N PRO A 21 -9.11 2.70 -4.19
CA PRO A 21 -8.98 2.38 -2.78
C PRO A 21 -8.33 1.00 -2.61
N ARG A 22 -7.62 0.80 -1.51
CA ARG A 22 -7.05 -0.48 -1.09
C ARG A 22 -7.22 -0.66 0.41
N PHE A 23 -7.56 -1.87 0.84
CA PHE A 23 -7.38 -2.26 2.23
C PHE A 23 -5.92 -2.63 2.50
N VAL A 24 -5.52 -2.69 3.78
CA VAL A 24 -4.16 -3.10 4.17
C VAL A 24 -3.82 -4.50 3.65
N GLU A 25 -4.81 -5.39 3.58
CA GLU A 25 -4.67 -6.74 3.02
C GLU A 25 -4.49 -6.72 1.50
N ASP A 26 -5.19 -5.85 0.78
CA ASP A 26 -5.09 -5.79 -0.69
C ASP A 26 -3.70 -5.34 -1.11
N LEU A 27 -3.17 -4.27 -0.48
CA LEU A 27 -1.81 -3.81 -0.74
C LEU A 27 -0.79 -4.91 -0.44
N SER A 28 -0.95 -5.63 0.67
CA SER A 28 -0.05 -6.74 1.00
C SER A 28 -0.05 -7.84 -0.07
N ARG A 29 -1.22 -8.18 -0.63
CA ARG A 29 -1.35 -9.18 -1.69
C ARG A 29 -0.77 -8.71 -3.02
N GLU A 30 -0.96 -7.44 -3.38
CA GLU A 30 -0.37 -6.88 -4.60
C GLU A 30 1.16 -6.93 -4.55
N VAL A 31 1.76 -6.61 -3.39
CA VAL A 31 3.22 -6.73 -3.20
C VAL A 31 3.68 -8.19 -3.27
N VAL A 32 2.92 -9.14 -2.70
CA VAL A 32 3.22 -10.58 -2.83
C VAL A 32 3.31 -10.99 -4.29
N LEU A 33 2.33 -10.62 -5.12
CA LEU A 33 2.32 -10.98 -6.53
C LEU A 33 3.57 -10.45 -7.25
N PHE A 34 3.95 -9.20 -6.96
CA PHE A 34 5.16 -8.61 -7.52
C PHE A 34 6.44 -9.34 -7.08
N LEU A 35 6.56 -9.69 -5.79
CA LEU A 35 7.73 -10.41 -5.29
C LEU A 35 7.80 -11.86 -5.80
N GLN A 36 6.66 -12.49 -6.08
CA GLN A 36 6.62 -13.84 -6.65
C GLN A 36 7.07 -13.91 -8.11
N GLU A 37 7.04 -12.80 -8.84
CA GLU A 37 7.53 -12.73 -10.21
C GLU A 37 9.08 -12.61 -10.30
N ASP A 38 9.76 -12.36 -9.17
CA ASP A 38 11.21 -12.22 -9.12
C ASP A 38 11.87 -13.49 -8.55
N ASP A 39 12.38 -14.35 -9.44
CA ASP A 39 13.06 -15.61 -9.09
C ASP A 39 14.32 -15.43 -8.22
N ARG A 40 14.80 -14.20 -8.01
CA ARG A 40 15.96 -13.91 -7.14
C ARG A 40 15.57 -13.79 -5.67
N ILE A 41 14.27 -13.71 -5.37
CA ILE A 41 13.76 -13.48 -4.02
C ILE A 41 13.25 -14.80 -3.47
N ASP A 42 14.12 -15.49 -2.73
CA ASP A 42 13.81 -16.78 -2.11
C ASP A 42 12.88 -16.63 -0.89
N TRP A 43 13.03 -15.55 -0.13
CA TRP A 43 12.30 -15.29 1.12
C TRP A 43 11.85 -13.83 1.21
N TYR A 44 10.64 -13.60 1.74
CA TYR A 44 10.18 -12.25 2.07
C TYR A 44 9.16 -12.22 3.21
N ARG A 45 9.12 -11.07 3.88
CA ARG A 45 8.07 -10.67 4.80
C ARG A 45 7.57 -9.28 4.43
N ILE A 46 6.25 -9.14 4.29
CA ILE A 46 5.57 -7.91 3.92
C ILE A 46 4.71 -7.51 5.10
N GLU A 47 4.89 -6.28 5.59
CA GLU A 47 4.11 -5.68 6.67
C GLU A 47 3.48 -4.39 6.15
N VAL A 48 2.16 -4.26 6.29
CA VAL A 48 1.40 -3.08 5.89
C VAL A 48 0.67 -2.54 7.11
N ILE A 49 0.90 -1.25 7.40
CA ILE A 49 0.29 -0.54 8.52
C ILE A 49 -0.46 0.67 7.95
N SER A 50 -1.74 0.81 8.31
CA SER A 50 -2.56 1.99 8.05
C SER A 50 -2.87 2.72 9.35
N GLN A 51 -2.55 4.01 9.39
CA GLN A 51 -2.97 4.89 10.48
C GLN A 51 -4.38 5.39 10.20
N GLU A 52 -5.36 4.82 10.89
CA GLU A 52 -6.76 5.05 10.61
C GLU A 52 -7.16 6.50 10.94
N SER A 53 -7.84 7.16 9.99
CA SER A 53 -8.27 8.55 10.15
C SER A 53 -9.50 8.72 11.07
N ILE A 54 -10.26 7.63 11.31
CA ILE A 54 -11.50 7.62 12.09
C ILE A 54 -11.39 6.80 13.40
N HIS A 55 -10.24 6.18 13.67
CA HIS A 55 -9.99 5.35 14.84
C HIS A 55 -8.62 5.67 15.45
N ASN A 56 -8.47 5.51 16.77
CA ASN A 56 -7.19 5.72 17.45
C ASN A 56 -6.39 4.42 17.60
N HIS A 57 -6.31 3.65 16.51
CA HIS A 57 -5.48 2.45 16.40
C HIS A 57 -5.06 2.25 14.94
N GLU A 58 -4.09 1.38 14.73
CA GLU A 58 -3.59 1.05 13.40
C GLU A 58 -4.27 -0.21 12.86
N ALA A 59 -4.58 -0.23 11.57
CA ALA A 59 -4.92 -1.45 10.84
C ALA A 59 -3.62 -2.09 10.31
N TYR A 60 -3.53 -3.42 10.41
CA TYR A 60 -2.28 -4.14 10.14
C TYR A 60 -2.52 -5.42 9.35
N ALA A 61 -1.66 -5.66 8.36
CA ALA A 61 -1.59 -6.91 7.60
C ALA A 61 -0.13 -7.38 7.47
N CYS A 62 0.09 -8.69 7.52
CA CYS A 62 1.40 -9.31 7.37
C CYS A 62 1.31 -10.59 6.54
N ILE A 63 2.23 -10.75 5.59
CA ILE A 63 2.40 -11.99 4.81
C ILE A 63 3.88 -12.35 4.83
N GLU A 64 4.18 -13.62 5.09
CA GLU A 64 5.54 -14.16 5.10
C GLU A 64 5.57 -15.41 4.21
N LYS A 65 6.62 -15.51 3.39
CA LYS A 65 6.91 -16.69 2.57
C LYS A 65 8.31 -17.17 2.92
N GLU A 66 8.35 -18.41 3.41
CA GLU A 66 9.57 -19.20 3.64
C GLU A 66 10.12 -19.85 2.37
#